data_AF-A0A1F2S7N9-F1
#
_entry.id   AF-A0A1F2S7N9-F1
#
_cell.length_a   1.000
_cell.length_b   1.000
_cell.length_c   1.000
_cell.angle_alpha   90.00
_cell.angle_beta   90.00
_cell.angle_gamma   90.00
#
_symmetry.space_group_name_H-M   'P 1'
#
loop_
_entity.id
_entity.type
_entity.pdbx_description
1 polymer ?
#
loop_
_entity_poly.entity_id
_entity_poly.type
_entity_poly.pdbx_seq_one_letter_code
_entity_poly.pdbx_strand_id
1 'polypeptide(L)'
;MPQPTLTDILAHSFTDRLFSSDRQLIPDIDDFYEVDLAFLESQILDDPGLIRNGAYFARIEGEYTRHFLMCIGKPLLLPNHSSSRLKSFFEKNIFRTGYATHGLFPYRGKFHPQMVKGLINVMGLKPGDVVLDPMMGSGTVPVEACLMGMRSFGVDASPFCRFMAQTKVDALTMSLRRAQQALKKCDEVFAYFKDRVGVASRARKARKQSGTGGFMGVMEPAAEYVTVNDRQRLSSKAKETSDTYNFLLLAYLDATGYSERSTRKPPLELFRAILERYLFVAEKIQTVLHGVEGDLGAATLTEGDARKLSIDDASVDGIIFSPPYSFAIDYLDNDAFHLNYLGADAAELHKIMVGLRGRSLGEKFAFYKEDMGMVLSECARVLRPQRLCTIVVGTNNNQLSKVLGVSPDDVPGLHDILVEMAKRYGLVLVRTMTRSILGISNTMRREHILLLQKS
;
A
#
# COMPACT_ATOMS: atom_id res chain seq x y z
N MET A 1 0.02 -36.72 17.72
CA MET A 1 -0.31 -35.45 18.39
C MET A 1 -1.24 -34.66 17.47
N PRO A 2 -2.21 -33.89 18.00
CA PRO A 2 -3.02 -33.00 17.17
C PRO A 2 -2.13 -32.00 16.43
N GLN A 3 -2.52 -31.62 15.22
CA GLN A 3 -1.88 -30.53 14.47
C GLN A 3 -2.03 -29.22 15.26
N PRO A 4 -0.96 -28.42 15.42
CA PRO A 4 -1.03 -27.14 16.15
C PRO A 4 -1.99 -26.17 15.46
N THR A 5 -2.73 -25.39 16.23
CA THR A 5 -3.60 -24.34 15.68
C THR A 5 -2.76 -23.16 15.16
N LEU A 6 -3.36 -22.28 14.35
CA LEU A 6 -2.68 -21.06 13.90
C LEU A 6 -2.21 -20.20 15.09
N THR A 7 -3.04 -20.06 16.12
CA THR A 7 -2.69 -19.33 17.34
C THR A 7 -1.52 -19.99 18.07
N ASP A 8 -1.46 -21.33 18.13
CA ASP A 8 -0.32 -22.05 18.72
C ASP A 8 0.98 -21.79 17.94
N ILE A 9 0.92 -21.77 16.60
CA ILE A 9 2.07 -21.47 15.75
C ILE A 9 2.53 -20.03 15.96
N LEU A 10 1.59 -19.07 16.00
CA LEU A 10 1.88 -17.65 16.20
C LEU A 10 2.38 -17.33 17.61
N ALA A 11 2.07 -18.14 18.61
CA ALA A 11 2.55 -17.95 19.98
C ALA A 11 4.05 -18.23 20.14
N HIS A 12 4.68 -18.93 19.20
CA HIS A 12 6.10 -19.30 19.27
C HIS A 12 6.91 -18.54 18.22
N SER A 13 7.99 -17.90 18.65
CA SER A 13 8.93 -17.23 17.76
C SER A 13 10.05 -18.13 17.27
N PHE A 14 10.69 -17.73 16.17
CA PHE A 14 11.92 -18.34 15.71
C PHE A 14 12.97 -18.41 16.83
N THR A 15 13.07 -17.35 17.65
CA THR A 15 13.99 -17.29 18.79
C THR A 15 13.61 -18.25 19.91
N ASP A 16 12.31 -18.45 20.20
CA ASP A 16 11.87 -19.42 21.23
C ASP A 16 12.18 -20.86 20.85
N ARG A 17 12.31 -21.14 19.55
CA ARG A 17 12.73 -22.46 19.05
C ARG A 17 14.24 -22.66 19.09
N LEU A 18 15.02 -21.57 19.00
CA LEU A 18 16.49 -21.60 19.04
C LEU A 18 17.03 -21.61 20.47
N PHE A 19 16.41 -20.85 21.36
CA PHE A 19 16.89 -20.62 22.72
C PHE A 19 15.84 -21.10 23.72
N SER A 20 16.31 -21.75 24.78
CA SER A 20 15.46 -22.09 25.91
C SER A 20 15.01 -20.83 26.67
N SER A 21 13.89 -20.91 27.37
CA SER A 21 13.26 -19.76 28.06
C SER A 21 14.10 -19.14 29.18
N ASP A 22 15.16 -19.82 29.63
CA ASP A 22 16.14 -19.32 30.60
C ASP A 22 17.24 -18.44 29.97
N ARG A 23 17.29 -18.34 28.63
CA ARG A 23 18.27 -17.53 27.90
C ARG A 23 17.62 -16.24 27.39
N GLN A 24 17.92 -15.13 28.05
CA GLN A 24 17.43 -13.82 27.65
C GLN A 24 18.43 -13.14 26.70
N LEU A 25 17.95 -12.73 25.52
CA LEU A 25 18.72 -11.87 24.63
C LEU A 25 18.84 -10.46 25.23
N ILE A 26 19.95 -9.79 24.92
CA ILE A 26 20.10 -8.37 25.23
C ILE A 26 18.98 -7.58 24.52
N PRO A 27 18.40 -6.54 25.15
CA PRO A 27 17.41 -5.68 24.50
C PRO A 27 17.89 -5.17 23.12
N ASP A 28 16.95 -4.98 22.20
CA ASP A 28 17.18 -4.45 20.84
C ASP A 28 17.95 -5.39 19.87
N ILE A 29 18.11 -6.67 20.22
CA ILE A 29 18.48 -7.75 19.27
C ILE A 29 17.19 -8.23 18.56
N ASP A 30 16.50 -7.31 17.87
CA ASP A 30 15.16 -7.54 17.29
C ASP A 30 15.11 -7.40 15.75
N ASP A 31 16.25 -7.23 15.08
CA ASP A 31 16.38 -7.14 13.62
C ASP A 31 16.17 -8.48 12.87
N PHE A 32 15.40 -9.41 13.45
CA PHE A 32 15.14 -10.75 12.91
C PHE A 32 13.71 -10.94 12.39
N TYR A 33 12.88 -9.89 12.35
CA TYR A 33 11.45 -10.04 12.00
C TYR A 33 11.21 -10.73 10.65
N GLU A 34 12.08 -10.57 9.65
CA GLU A 34 11.94 -11.27 8.36
C GLU A 34 12.27 -12.75 8.45
N VAL A 35 13.28 -13.11 9.25
CA VAL A 35 13.60 -14.52 9.52
C VAL A 35 12.46 -15.17 10.29
N ASP A 36 11.86 -14.43 11.21
CA ASP A 36 10.70 -14.87 11.97
C ASP A 36 9.44 -15.03 11.10
N LEU A 37 9.18 -14.09 10.17
CA LEU A 37 8.14 -14.26 9.15
C LEU A 37 8.43 -15.47 8.24
N ALA A 38 9.66 -15.65 7.78
CA ALA A 38 10.05 -16.81 6.96
C ALA A 38 9.85 -18.14 7.73
N PHE A 39 10.20 -18.15 9.01
CA PHE A 39 9.96 -19.29 9.90
C PHE A 39 8.46 -19.60 9.98
N LEU A 40 7.62 -18.60 10.27
CA LEU A 40 6.17 -18.78 10.35
C LEU A 40 5.57 -19.24 9.01
N GLU A 41 6.01 -18.68 7.88
CA GLU A 41 5.61 -19.16 6.55
C GLU A 41 5.91 -20.66 6.39
N SER A 42 7.10 -21.11 6.78
CA SER A 42 7.49 -22.53 6.69
C SER A 42 6.70 -23.47 7.60
N GLN A 43 6.05 -22.94 8.65
CA GLN A 43 5.20 -23.73 9.53
C GLN A 43 3.74 -23.77 9.05
N ILE A 44 3.31 -22.76 8.28
CA ILE A 44 1.90 -22.56 7.88
C ILE A 44 1.64 -23.05 6.46
N LEU A 45 2.59 -22.86 5.55
CA LEU A 45 2.45 -23.22 4.13
C LEU A 45 3.16 -24.55 3.86
N ASP A 46 2.54 -25.37 3.00
CA ASP A 46 3.20 -26.50 2.37
C ASP A 46 4.13 -26.04 1.23
N ASP A 47 4.95 -26.94 0.71
CA ASP A 47 5.92 -26.62 -0.34
C ASP A 47 5.28 -26.00 -1.60
N PRO A 48 4.15 -26.51 -2.14
CA PRO A 48 3.43 -25.84 -3.23
C PRO A 48 2.95 -24.43 -2.85
N GLY A 49 2.48 -24.23 -1.61
CA GLY A 49 2.11 -22.93 -1.07
C GLY A 49 3.30 -21.97 -0.99
N LEU A 50 4.47 -22.44 -0.54
CA LEU A 50 5.70 -21.65 -0.49
C LEU A 50 6.21 -21.29 -1.89
N ILE A 51 6.18 -22.22 -2.85
CA ILE A 51 6.54 -21.96 -4.25
C ILE A 51 5.64 -20.88 -4.85
N ARG A 52 4.33 -20.99 -4.63
CA ARG A 52 3.35 -20.05 -5.18
C ARG A 52 3.38 -18.70 -4.47
N ASN A 53 3.32 -18.70 -3.15
CA ASN A 53 2.95 -17.52 -2.36
C ASN A 53 3.97 -17.14 -1.29
N GLY A 54 5.01 -17.93 -1.01
CA GLY A 54 6.04 -17.59 -0.03
C GLY A 54 6.76 -16.27 -0.36
N ALA A 55 7.05 -15.48 0.68
CA ALA A 55 7.67 -14.17 0.55
C ALA A 55 9.19 -14.21 0.76
N TYR A 56 9.69 -15.17 1.55
CA TYR A 56 11.08 -15.14 2.04
C TYR A 56 11.99 -16.25 1.51
N PHE A 57 11.46 -17.17 0.69
CA PHE A 57 12.24 -18.26 0.11
C PHE A 57 12.52 -18.02 -1.38
N ALA A 58 13.76 -18.23 -1.80
CA ALA A 58 14.12 -18.17 -3.22
C ALA A 58 13.73 -19.45 -3.97
N ARG A 59 13.87 -20.61 -3.31
CA ARG A 59 13.58 -21.93 -3.87
C ARG A 59 13.04 -22.88 -2.82
N ILE A 60 12.26 -23.86 -3.26
CA ILE A 60 11.80 -25.02 -2.51
C ILE A 60 12.04 -26.25 -3.38
N GLU A 61 12.76 -27.25 -2.86
CA GLU A 61 13.12 -28.48 -3.58
C GLU A 61 13.72 -28.27 -4.99
N GLY A 62 14.43 -27.16 -5.20
CA GLY A 62 15.06 -26.80 -6.48
C GLY A 62 14.20 -25.95 -7.40
N GLU A 63 12.90 -25.83 -7.16
CA GLU A 63 12.00 -24.93 -7.89
C GLU A 63 12.08 -23.50 -7.35
N TYR A 64 12.09 -22.49 -8.23
CA TYR A 64 12.06 -21.09 -7.81
C TYR A 64 10.66 -20.65 -7.40
N THR A 65 10.57 -19.86 -6.33
CA THR A 65 9.30 -19.27 -5.91
C THR A 65 8.86 -18.16 -6.86
N ARG A 66 7.54 -17.93 -6.98
CA ARG A 66 7.00 -16.82 -7.78
C ARG A 66 7.54 -15.47 -7.31
N HIS A 67 7.71 -15.28 -5.99
CA HIS A 67 8.29 -14.05 -5.44
C HIS A 67 9.69 -13.78 -5.97
N PHE A 68 10.55 -14.81 -5.94
CA PHE A 68 11.88 -14.70 -6.50
C PHE A 68 11.86 -14.33 -7.98
N LEU A 69 11.04 -15.01 -8.78
CA LEU A 69 10.91 -14.75 -10.23
C LEU A 69 10.41 -13.33 -10.54
N MET A 70 9.48 -12.79 -9.74
CA MET A 70 9.02 -11.39 -9.89
C MET A 70 10.12 -10.37 -9.58
N CYS A 71 11.00 -10.69 -8.64
CA CYS A 71 12.01 -9.76 -8.14
C CYS A 71 13.27 -9.73 -9.01
N ILE A 72 13.76 -10.88 -9.47
CA ILE A 72 15.04 -10.98 -10.20
C ILE A 72 15.13 -10.09 -11.45
N GLY A 73 16.36 -9.83 -11.88
CA GLY A 73 16.66 -8.89 -12.96
C GLY A 73 16.78 -7.46 -12.45
N LYS A 74 16.40 -6.48 -13.27
CA LYS A 74 16.46 -5.07 -12.87
C LYS A 74 15.25 -4.72 -12.00
N PRO A 75 15.42 -4.11 -10.80
CA PRO A 75 14.30 -3.81 -9.90
C PRO A 75 13.39 -2.73 -10.49
N LEU A 76 13.97 -1.64 -10.99
CA LEU A 76 13.25 -0.50 -11.56
C LEU A 76 14.10 0.17 -12.66
N LEU A 77 13.46 0.66 -13.73
CA LEU A 77 14.15 1.57 -14.66
C LEU A 77 14.31 2.94 -14.02
N LEU A 78 15.45 3.13 -13.36
CA LEU A 78 15.87 4.43 -12.87
C LEU A 78 16.56 5.22 -13.99
N PRO A 79 16.32 6.54 -14.11
CA PRO A 79 17.05 7.37 -15.05
C PRO A 79 18.58 7.27 -14.84
N ASN A 80 19.37 7.35 -15.91
CA ASN A 80 20.84 7.19 -15.85
C ASN A 80 21.53 8.12 -14.84
N HIS A 81 20.99 9.33 -14.65
CA HIS A 81 21.49 10.35 -13.73
C HIS A 81 20.95 10.20 -12.29
N SER A 82 20.20 9.13 -11.98
CA SER A 82 19.77 8.84 -10.62
C SER A 82 20.99 8.71 -9.71
N SER A 83 20.86 9.20 -8.47
CA SER A 83 21.95 9.13 -7.51
C SER A 83 22.38 7.68 -7.27
N SER A 84 23.67 7.46 -7.03
CA SER A 84 24.20 6.14 -6.64
C SER A 84 23.48 5.57 -5.42
N ARG A 85 23.11 6.44 -4.47
CA ARG A 85 22.31 6.08 -3.29
C ARG A 85 20.94 5.51 -3.66
N LEU A 86 20.22 6.13 -4.59
CA LEU A 86 18.90 5.65 -5.02
C LEU A 86 18.99 4.33 -5.79
N LYS A 87 19.99 4.19 -6.67
CA LYS A 87 20.26 2.94 -7.38
C LYS A 87 20.57 1.80 -6.40
N SER A 88 21.52 2.04 -5.49
CA SER A 88 21.91 1.07 -4.47
C SER A 88 20.75 0.70 -3.53
N PHE A 89 19.86 1.65 -3.22
CA PHE A 89 18.66 1.36 -2.43
C PHE A 89 17.79 0.30 -3.10
N PHE A 90 17.42 0.48 -4.38
CA PHE A 90 16.57 -0.49 -5.08
C PHE A 90 17.28 -1.81 -5.37
N GLU A 91 18.58 -1.79 -5.64
CA GLU A 91 19.38 -3.01 -5.82
C GLU A 91 19.42 -3.85 -4.54
N LYS A 92 19.69 -3.23 -3.38
CA LYS A 92 19.73 -3.92 -2.08
C LYS A 92 18.36 -4.39 -1.58
N ASN A 93 17.28 -3.75 -2.04
CA ASN A 93 15.92 -4.02 -1.60
C ASN A 93 15.07 -4.69 -2.70
N ILE A 94 15.70 -5.33 -3.69
CA ILE A 94 15.03 -5.92 -4.85
C ILE A 94 13.92 -6.91 -4.49
N PHE A 95 14.08 -7.66 -3.39
CA PHE A 95 13.08 -8.61 -2.89
C PHE A 95 12.05 -7.97 -1.95
N ARG A 96 12.32 -6.76 -1.44
CA ARG A 96 11.50 -6.07 -0.44
C ARG A 96 10.51 -5.09 -1.09
N THR A 97 10.95 -4.39 -2.13
CA THR A 97 10.19 -3.30 -2.75
C THR A 97 10.58 -3.08 -4.21
N GLY A 98 9.72 -2.39 -4.97
CA GLY A 98 9.98 -2.04 -6.36
C GLY A 98 9.70 -3.14 -7.39
N TYR A 99 9.34 -4.35 -6.96
CA TYR A 99 8.80 -5.40 -7.83
C TYR A 99 7.29 -5.19 -8.10
N ALA A 100 6.77 -5.88 -9.12
CA ALA A 100 5.39 -5.75 -9.59
C ALA A 100 4.96 -4.29 -9.77
N THR A 101 3.66 -4.00 -9.74
CA THR A 101 3.14 -2.64 -9.93
C THR A 101 3.38 -1.72 -8.72
N HIS A 102 4.01 -2.19 -7.65
CA HIS A 102 4.48 -1.34 -6.54
C HIS A 102 5.56 -0.34 -6.97
N GLY A 103 6.23 -0.63 -8.09
CA GLY A 103 7.18 0.25 -8.76
C GLY A 103 6.53 1.44 -9.48
N LEU A 104 5.20 1.45 -9.66
CA LEU A 104 4.45 2.62 -10.14
C LEU A 104 4.24 3.60 -8.99
N PHE A 105 4.28 4.90 -9.28
CA PHE A 105 4.08 6.04 -8.36
C PHE A 105 4.73 5.92 -6.96
N PRO A 106 5.78 6.70 -6.65
CA PRO A 106 6.35 6.72 -5.31
C PRO A 106 5.40 7.38 -4.31
N TYR A 107 4.99 6.64 -3.27
CA TYR A 107 4.11 7.15 -2.22
C TYR A 107 4.79 7.10 -0.85
N ARG A 108 4.60 8.15 -0.04
CA ARG A 108 5.21 8.26 1.31
C ARG A 108 4.41 7.46 2.33
N GLY A 109 5.10 6.82 3.26
CA GLY A 109 4.46 6.03 4.32
C GLY A 109 3.74 4.77 3.82
N LYS A 110 4.17 4.20 2.69
CA LYS A 110 3.63 2.93 2.18
C LYS A 110 4.30 1.73 2.86
N PHE A 111 3.58 0.60 2.87
CA PHE A 111 4.12 -0.70 3.25
C PHE A 111 5.35 -1.11 2.41
N HIS A 112 6.19 -1.98 3.00
CA HIS A 112 7.05 -2.87 2.23
C HIS A 112 6.21 -4.03 1.68
N PRO A 113 6.09 -4.18 0.34
CA PRO A 113 5.28 -5.24 -0.27
C PRO A 113 5.58 -6.66 0.22
N GLN A 114 6.86 -7.01 0.35
CA GLN A 114 7.26 -8.35 0.81
C GLN A 114 6.75 -8.66 2.23
N MET A 115 6.76 -7.66 3.11
CA MET A 115 6.23 -7.80 4.47
C MET A 115 4.73 -8.08 4.42
N VAL A 116 3.97 -7.35 3.61
CA VAL A 116 2.53 -7.57 3.45
C VAL A 116 2.25 -8.99 2.93
N LYS A 117 3.03 -9.46 1.95
CA LYS A 117 2.96 -10.84 1.45
C LYS A 117 3.15 -11.87 2.57
N GLY A 118 4.20 -11.69 3.37
CA GLY A 118 4.47 -12.53 4.54
C GLY A 118 3.36 -12.47 5.58
N LEU A 119 2.78 -11.30 5.84
CA LEU A 119 1.66 -11.16 6.79
C LEU A 119 0.40 -11.86 6.30
N ILE A 120 0.06 -11.79 5.00
CA ILE A 120 -1.07 -12.54 4.43
C ILE A 120 -0.88 -14.05 4.69
N ASN A 121 0.33 -14.56 4.44
CA ASN A 121 0.68 -15.96 4.67
C ASN A 121 0.61 -16.35 6.15
N VAL A 122 1.20 -15.54 7.04
CA VAL A 122 1.25 -15.78 8.49
C VAL A 122 -0.14 -15.66 9.14
N MET A 123 -1.07 -14.95 8.51
CA MET A 123 -2.47 -14.94 8.91
C MET A 123 -3.25 -16.20 8.49
N GLY A 124 -2.61 -17.15 7.81
CA GLY A 124 -3.22 -18.40 7.35
C GLY A 124 -4.23 -18.22 6.22
N LEU A 125 -4.13 -17.12 5.46
CA LEU A 125 -5.03 -16.80 4.37
C LEU A 125 -4.68 -17.62 3.11
N LYS A 126 -5.71 -18.03 2.37
CA LYS A 126 -5.58 -18.95 1.23
C LYS A 126 -6.31 -18.44 -0.01
N PRO A 127 -5.87 -18.90 -1.20
CA PRO A 127 -6.68 -19.09 -2.39
C PRO A 127 -8.14 -18.60 -2.39
N GLY A 128 -8.50 -17.36 -2.71
CA GLY A 128 -9.91 -16.92 -2.75
C GLY A 128 -10.53 -16.39 -1.45
N ASP A 129 -9.81 -16.44 -0.32
CA ASP A 129 -10.14 -15.71 0.92
C ASP A 129 -10.23 -14.20 0.66
N VAL A 130 -10.89 -13.49 1.57
CA VAL A 130 -11.10 -12.04 1.48
C VAL A 130 -10.20 -11.26 2.43
N VAL A 131 -9.37 -10.37 1.89
CA VAL A 131 -8.51 -9.46 2.67
C VAL A 131 -9.03 -8.03 2.59
N LEU A 132 -9.08 -7.33 3.72
CA LEU A 132 -9.46 -5.92 3.76
C LEU A 132 -8.27 -5.05 4.21
N ASP A 133 -8.09 -3.94 3.51
CA ASP A 133 -7.31 -2.80 3.98
C ASP A 133 -8.24 -1.57 4.08
N PRO A 134 -8.66 -1.16 5.29
CA PRO A 134 -9.55 -0.01 5.47
C PRO A 134 -8.87 1.35 5.24
N MET A 135 -7.55 1.39 5.02
CA MET A 135 -6.78 2.62 4.80
C MET A 135 -5.68 2.36 3.75
N MET A 136 -6.08 1.91 2.57
CA MET A 136 -5.19 1.27 1.60
C MET A 136 -4.06 2.14 1.06
N GLY A 137 -4.17 3.46 1.15
CA GLY A 137 -3.21 4.41 0.61
C GLY A 137 -2.89 4.11 -0.85
N SER A 138 -1.61 3.78 -1.11
CA SER A 138 -1.14 3.45 -2.46
C SER A 138 -1.47 2.04 -2.96
N GLY A 139 -2.22 1.24 -2.20
CA GLY A 139 -2.77 -0.05 -2.64
C GLY A 139 -1.84 -1.25 -2.46
N THR A 140 -0.91 -1.24 -1.50
CA THR A 140 0.03 -2.36 -1.34
C THR A 140 -0.67 -3.68 -0.97
N VAL A 141 -1.63 -3.65 -0.02
CA VAL A 141 -2.39 -4.84 0.36
C VAL A 141 -3.23 -5.37 -0.80
N PRO A 142 -4.04 -4.56 -1.52
CA PRO A 142 -4.77 -5.05 -2.69
C PRO A 142 -3.89 -5.65 -3.79
N VAL A 143 -2.74 -5.04 -4.10
CA VAL A 143 -1.83 -5.57 -5.14
C VAL A 143 -1.25 -6.92 -4.73
N GLU A 144 -0.77 -7.08 -3.49
CA GLU A 144 -0.27 -8.36 -3.00
C GLU A 144 -1.38 -9.42 -2.92
N ALA A 145 -2.56 -9.04 -2.43
CA ALA A 145 -3.73 -9.90 -2.40
C ALA A 145 -4.08 -10.42 -3.80
N CYS A 146 -4.11 -9.55 -4.83
CA CYS A 146 -4.29 -9.95 -6.22
C CYS A 146 -3.23 -10.98 -6.67
N LEU A 147 -1.93 -10.69 -6.47
CA LEU A 147 -0.84 -11.59 -6.86
C LEU A 147 -0.91 -12.95 -6.17
N MET A 148 -1.46 -13.00 -4.97
CA MET A 148 -1.59 -14.24 -4.17
C MET A 148 -2.86 -15.04 -4.47
N GLY A 149 -3.78 -14.49 -5.27
CA GLY A 149 -5.07 -15.10 -5.59
C GLY A 149 -6.19 -14.81 -4.61
N MET A 150 -6.07 -13.77 -3.78
CA MET A 150 -7.07 -13.38 -2.78
C MET A 150 -8.04 -12.37 -3.35
N ARG A 151 -9.30 -12.43 -2.90
CA ARG A 151 -10.19 -11.28 -3.09
C ARG A 151 -9.79 -10.19 -2.10
N SER A 152 -9.84 -8.93 -2.51
CA SER A 152 -9.55 -7.82 -1.61
C SER A 152 -10.56 -6.69 -1.68
N PHE A 153 -10.78 -6.07 -0.51
CA PHE A 153 -11.43 -4.78 -0.37
C PHE A 153 -10.38 -3.76 0.07
N GLY A 154 -10.27 -2.65 -0.66
CA GLY A 154 -9.43 -1.51 -0.28
C GLY A 154 -10.29 -0.27 -0.13
N VAL A 155 -10.25 0.34 1.05
CA VAL A 155 -10.97 1.59 1.33
C VAL A 155 -9.95 2.68 1.64
N ASP A 156 -10.15 3.87 1.08
CA ASP A 156 -9.39 5.06 1.47
C ASP A 156 -10.27 6.30 1.34
N ALA A 157 -10.11 7.24 2.26
CA ALA A 157 -10.82 8.51 2.19
C ALA A 157 -10.34 9.38 1.02
N SER A 158 -9.08 9.22 0.60
CA SER A 158 -8.49 10.00 -0.48
C SER A 158 -8.90 9.44 -1.86
N PRO A 159 -9.58 10.24 -2.71
CA PRO A 159 -9.86 9.84 -4.09
C PRO A 159 -8.57 9.59 -4.88
N PHE A 160 -7.48 10.27 -4.54
CA PHE A 160 -6.19 10.07 -5.16
C PHE A 160 -5.56 8.72 -4.81
N CYS A 161 -5.62 8.32 -3.53
CA CYS A 161 -5.20 6.99 -3.08
C CYS A 161 -5.97 5.90 -3.84
N ARG A 162 -7.30 6.03 -3.91
CA ARG A 162 -8.14 5.09 -4.65
C ARG A 162 -7.78 5.02 -6.13
N PHE A 163 -7.61 6.16 -6.80
CA PHE A 163 -7.20 6.21 -8.21
C PHE A 163 -5.84 5.54 -8.45
N MET A 164 -4.85 5.84 -7.61
CA MET A 164 -3.50 5.29 -7.70
C MET A 164 -3.51 3.77 -7.46
N ALA A 165 -4.15 3.30 -6.39
CA ALA A 165 -4.25 1.89 -6.04
C ALA A 165 -4.94 1.09 -7.17
N GLN A 166 -6.02 1.64 -7.73
CA GLN A 166 -6.74 1.02 -8.83
C GLN A 166 -5.89 0.92 -10.10
N THR A 167 -5.18 2.00 -10.45
CA THR A 167 -4.29 1.98 -11.62
C THR A 167 -3.17 0.94 -11.46
N LYS A 168 -2.67 0.73 -10.23
CA LYS A 168 -1.66 -0.31 -9.93
C LYS A 168 -2.21 -1.73 -10.03
N VAL A 169 -3.44 -1.97 -9.60
CA VAL A 169 -4.10 -3.28 -9.79
C VAL A 169 -4.37 -3.52 -11.27
N ASP A 170 -4.94 -2.54 -11.98
CA ASP A 170 -5.25 -2.65 -13.41
C ASP A 170 -3.98 -2.94 -14.23
N ALA A 171 -2.86 -2.30 -13.89
CA ALA A 171 -1.57 -2.47 -14.55
C ALA A 171 -0.99 -3.90 -14.47
N LEU A 172 -1.48 -4.75 -13.56
CA LEU A 172 -1.07 -6.16 -13.49
C LEU A 172 -1.46 -6.94 -14.75
N THR A 173 -2.56 -6.55 -15.42
CA THR A 173 -3.14 -7.31 -16.54
C THR A 173 -3.64 -6.47 -17.71
N MET A 174 -3.66 -5.14 -17.60
CA MET A 174 -4.10 -4.27 -18.70
C MET A 174 -3.26 -4.47 -19.97
N SER A 175 -3.89 -4.31 -21.13
CA SER A 175 -3.17 -4.23 -22.42
C SER A 175 -2.23 -3.02 -22.43
N LEU A 176 -0.95 -3.26 -22.70
CA LEU A 176 0.06 -2.22 -22.78
C LEU A 176 0.19 -1.60 -24.17
N ARG A 177 -0.51 -2.15 -25.18
CA ARG A 177 -0.38 -1.73 -26.59
C ARG A 177 -0.57 -0.23 -26.78
N ARG A 178 -1.62 0.35 -26.18
CA ARG A 178 -1.92 1.78 -26.32
C ARG A 178 -0.96 2.65 -25.52
N ALA A 179 -0.51 2.19 -24.35
CA ALA A 179 0.50 2.90 -23.56
C ALA A 179 1.87 2.92 -24.27
N GLN A 180 2.25 1.82 -24.96
CA GLN A 180 3.44 1.77 -25.82
C GLN A 180 3.33 2.72 -27.02
N GLN A 181 2.15 2.83 -27.64
CA GLN A 181 1.89 3.82 -28.69
C GLN A 181 1.96 5.26 -28.16
N ALA A 182 1.41 5.50 -26.96
CA ALA A 182 1.49 6.79 -26.27
C ALA A 182 2.94 7.20 -25.99
N LEU A 183 3.83 6.27 -25.63
CA LEU A 183 5.25 6.57 -25.45
C LEU A 183 5.93 7.03 -26.76
N LYS A 184 5.56 6.46 -27.92
CA LYS A 184 6.07 6.92 -29.23
C LYS A 184 5.63 8.34 -29.56
N LYS A 185 4.45 8.75 -29.05
CA LYS A 185 3.87 10.09 -29.19
C LYS A 185 3.90 10.88 -27.87
N CYS A 186 4.94 10.68 -27.06
CA CYS A 186 4.98 11.19 -25.69
C CYS A 186 4.74 12.70 -25.60
N ASP A 187 5.22 13.46 -26.58
CA ASP A 187 5.10 14.93 -26.61
C ASP A 187 3.64 15.37 -26.79
N GLU A 188 2.88 14.69 -27.66
CA GLU A 188 1.44 14.91 -27.85
C GLU A 188 0.66 14.54 -26.59
N VAL A 189 0.97 13.40 -25.97
CA VAL A 189 0.30 12.92 -24.75
C VAL A 189 0.59 13.85 -23.57
N PHE A 190 1.82 14.33 -23.45
CA PHE A 190 2.20 15.30 -22.44
C PHE A 190 1.45 16.63 -22.62
N ALA A 191 1.38 17.15 -23.85
CA ALA A 191 0.62 18.36 -24.16
C ALA A 191 -0.86 18.20 -23.79
N TYR A 192 -1.46 17.07 -24.17
CA TYR A 192 -2.85 16.73 -23.82
C TYR A 192 -3.11 16.80 -22.31
N PHE A 193 -2.28 16.14 -21.49
CA PHE A 193 -2.47 16.20 -20.04
C PHE A 193 -2.09 17.56 -19.45
N LYS A 194 -1.10 18.25 -20.01
CA LYS A 194 -0.75 19.62 -19.59
C LYS A 194 -1.92 20.59 -19.77
N ASP A 195 -2.65 20.50 -20.88
CA ASP A 195 -3.78 21.38 -21.14
C ASP A 195 -5.00 21.03 -20.27
N ARG A 196 -5.19 19.76 -19.93
CA ARG A 196 -6.34 19.28 -19.16
C ARG A 196 -6.15 19.34 -17.63
N VAL A 197 -4.96 18.99 -17.15
CA VAL A 197 -4.59 18.91 -15.73
C VAL A 197 -3.97 20.24 -15.25
N GLY A 198 -3.27 20.93 -16.15
CA GLY A 198 -2.40 22.05 -15.80
C GLY A 198 -1.01 21.61 -15.33
N VAL A 199 -0.11 22.59 -15.17
CA VAL A 199 1.21 22.37 -14.54
C VAL A 199 1.08 22.71 -13.06
N ALA A 200 1.64 21.86 -12.21
CA ALA A 200 1.69 22.10 -10.77
C ALA A 200 2.41 23.43 -10.47
N SER A 201 1.68 24.38 -9.87
CA SER A 201 2.21 25.68 -9.45
C SER A 201 1.81 25.93 -8.00
N ARG A 202 2.75 26.39 -7.18
CA ARG A 202 2.57 26.57 -5.73
C ARG A 202 1.56 27.66 -5.32
N ALA A 203 0.84 28.29 -6.25
CA ALA A 203 -0.21 29.26 -5.96
C ALA A 203 -1.13 29.54 -7.17
N ARG A 204 -2.36 29.00 -7.16
CA ARG A 204 -3.61 29.76 -7.49
C ARG A 204 -4.85 28.87 -7.35
N LYS A 205 -5.89 29.40 -6.69
CA LYS A 205 -7.26 28.88 -6.74
C LYS A 205 -7.69 28.63 -8.20
N ALA A 206 -8.16 27.42 -8.48
CA ALA A 206 -8.60 27.01 -9.81
C ALA A 206 -9.81 27.84 -10.28
N ARG A 207 -9.76 28.28 -11.54
CA ARG A 207 -10.87 28.88 -12.27
C ARG A 207 -11.39 27.82 -13.24
N LYS A 208 -12.68 27.45 -13.16
CA LYS A 208 -13.33 26.59 -14.15
C LYS A 208 -13.29 27.26 -15.54
N GLN A 209 -12.84 26.54 -16.55
CA GLN A 209 -13.12 26.89 -17.95
C GLN A 209 -13.59 25.66 -18.73
N SER A 210 -14.60 25.93 -19.55
CA SER A 210 -15.40 25.01 -20.37
C SER A 210 -14.93 24.99 -21.82
N GLY A 211 -14.73 23.78 -22.37
CA GLY A 211 -14.88 23.41 -23.80
C GLY A 211 -13.86 23.97 -24.81
N THR A 212 -13.31 23.11 -25.69
CA THR A 212 -13.86 22.78 -27.03
C THR A 212 -12.97 21.78 -27.79
N GLY A 213 -13.59 20.78 -28.43
CA GLY A 213 -13.38 20.38 -29.84
C GLY A 213 -12.06 19.75 -30.31
N GLY A 214 -12.10 18.44 -30.55
CA GLY A 214 -11.48 17.80 -31.73
C GLY A 214 -10.10 17.14 -31.59
N PHE A 215 -10.05 15.87 -31.17
CA PHE A 215 -8.95 14.95 -31.54
C PHE A 215 -9.39 13.47 -31.35
N MET A 216 -9.92 12.85 -32.40
CA MET A 216 -10.54 11.50 -32.37
C MET A 216 -9.64 10.38 -32.93
N GLY A 217 -8.32 10.45 -32.71
CA GLY A 217 -7.35 9.51 -33.31
C GLY A 217 -6.47 8.70 -32.36
N VAL A 218 -6.32 9.10 -31.09
CA VAL A 218 -5.38 8.44 -30.14
C VAL A 218 -6.00 8.21 -28.76
N MET A 219 -6.95 9.04 -28.34
CA MET A 219 -7.84 8.77 -27.21
C MET A 219 -9.25 9.21 -27.59
N GLU A 220 -10.22 8.30 -27.57
CA GLU A 220 -11.62 8.72 -27.52
C GLU A 220 -11.84 9.52 -26.21
N PRO A 221 -12.67 10.56 -26.19
CA PRO A 221 -12.89 11.35 -24.98
C PRO A 221 -13.35 10.43 -23.86
N ALA A 222 -12.49 10.19 -22.87
CA ALA A 222 -12.89 9.68 -21.56
C ALA A 222 -13.67 10.82 -20.87
N ALA A 223 -14.91 10.98 -21.30
CA ALA A 223 -15.94 11.75 -20.66
C ALA A 223 -16.42 10.95 -19.44
N GLU A 224 -16.23 11.52 -18.26
CA GLU A 224 -17.07 11.35 -17.06
C GLU A 224 -17.62 9.95 -16.73
N TYR A 225 -16.82 8.90 -16.62
CA TYR A 225 -17.24 7.67 -15.92
C TYR A 225 -15.97 7.06 -15.27
N VAL A 226 -15.92 6.67 -14.00
CA VAL A 226 -16.64 5.53 -13.41
C VAL A 226 -16.60 5.63 -11.87
N THR A 227 -17.77 5.75 -11.23
CA THR A 227 -18.01 5.23 -9.87
C THR A 227 -17.99 3.71 -9.91
N VAL A 228 -17.46 3.05 -8.86
CA VAL A 228 -17.09 1.62 -8.74
C VAL A 228 -18.06 0.60 -9.38
N ASN A 229 -19.35 0.90 -9.51
CA ASN A 229 -20.39 -0.05 -9.89
C ASN A 229 -20.55 -0.37 -11.39
N ASP A 230 -19.89 0.34 -12.32
CA ASP A 230 -20.07 0.08 -13.77
C ASP A 230 -18.83 -0.46 -14.50
N ARG A 231 -17.69 -0.64 -13.81
CA ARG A 231 -16.44 -1.06 -14.48
C ARG A 231 -16.46 -2.50 -14.98
N GLN A 232 -17.21 -3.39 -14.30
CA GLN A 232 -17.42 -4.78 -14.73
C GLN A 232 -18.37 -4.90 -15.94
N ARG A 233 -19.12 -3.84 -16.25
CA ARG A 233 -20.07 -3.78 -17.37
C ARG A 233 -19.49 -3.12 -18.62
N LEU A 234 -18.26 -2.63 -18.55
CA LEU A 234 -17.58 -2.05 -19.70
C LEU A 234 -17.28 -3.13 -20.75
N SER A 235 -17.43 -2.76 -22.02
CA SER A 235 -16.88 -3.58 -23.12
C SER A 235 -15.35 -3.67 -22.97
N SER A 236 -14.74 -4.72 -23.52
CA SER A 236 -13.28 -4.90 -23.51
C SER A 236 -12.53 -3.69 -24.07
N LYS A 237 -13.03 -3.08 -25.16
CA LYS A 237 -12.48 -1.86 -25.76
C LYS A 237 -12.57 -0.65 -24.82
N ALA A 238 -13.71 -0.48 -24.13
CA ALA A 238 -13.91 0.63 -23.20
C ALA A 238 -13.02 0.48 -21.95
N LYS A 239 -12.88 -0.73 -21.42
CA LYS A 239 -11.98 -1.04 -20.30
C LYS A 239 -10.53 -0.74 -20.67
N GLU A 240 -10.04 -1.25 -21.80
CA GLU A 240 -8.67 -0.96 -22.29
C GLU A 240 -8.42 0.55 -22.41
N THR A 241 -9.40 1.30 -22.92
CA THR A 241 -9.31 2.76 -23.05
C THR A 241 -9.16 3.43 -21.68
N SER A 242 -10.01 3.05 -20.71
CA SER A 242 -10.00 3.58 -19.35
C SER A 242 -8.69 3.26 -18.63
N ASP A 243 -8.24 2.01 -18.68
CA ASP A 243 -7.03 1.56 -18.00
C ASP A 243 -5.79 2.26 -18.58
N THR A 244 -5.73 2.40 -19.91
CA THR A 244 -4.66 3.17 -20.58
C THR A 244 -4.67 4.64 -20.15
N TYR A 245 -5.85 5.28 -20.14
CA TYR A 245 -5.97 6.68 -19.74
C TYR A 245 -5.48 6.88 -18.29
N ASN A 246 -5.92 6.03 -17.36
CA ASN A 246 -5.55 6.10 -15.95
C ASN A 246 -4.04 5.87 -15.76
N PHE A 247 -3.46 4.92 -16.49
CA PHE A 247 -2.03 4.63 -16.46
C PHE A 247 -1.19 5.83 -16.91
N LEU A 248 -1.58 6.48 -18.02
CA LEU A 248 -0.89 7.65 -18.55
C LEU A 248 -1.09 8.89 -17.68
N LEU A 249 -2.30 9.07 -17.12
CA LEU A 249 -2.60 10.14 -16.17
C LEU A 249 -1.77 9.98 -14.90
N LEU A 250 -1.64 8.77 -14.34
CA LEU A 250 -0.81 8.54 -13.17
C LEU A 250 0.67 8.84 -13.45
N ALA A 251 1.18 8.44 -14.62
CA ALA A 251 2.54 8.79 -15.04
C ALA A 251 2.74 10.31 -15.18
N TYR A 252 1.73 11.03 -15.68
CA TYR A 252 1.75 12.49 -15.78
C TYR A 252 1.78 13.15 -14.39
N LEU A 253 0.90 12.70 -13.50
CA LEU A 253 0.80 13.19 -12.13
C LEU A 253 2.06 12.90 -11.29
N ASP A 254 2.76 11.79 -11.56
CA ASP A 254 4.07 11.47 -10.96
C ASP A 254 5.13 12.47 -11.45
N ALA A 255 5.14 12.76 -12.76
CA ALA A 255 6.06 13.72 -13.36
C ALA A 255 5.86 15.13 -12.81
N THR A 256 4.63 15.63 -12.76
CA THR A 256 4.33 16.98 -12.25
C THR A 256 4.68 17.11 -10.77
N GLY A 257 4.33 16.11 -9.94
CA GLY A 257 4.68 16.12 -8.52
C GLY A 257 6.19 16.08 -8.27
N TYR A 258 6.97 15.43 -9.15
CA TYR A 258 8.43 15.46 -9.05
C TYR A 258 9.02 16.79 -9.55
N SER A 259 8.46 17.40 -10.60
CA SER A 259 8.86 18.74 -11.06
C SER A 259 8.69 19.83 -9.99
N GLU A 260 7.70 19.73 -9.11
CA GLU A 260 7.57 20.64 -7.95
C GLU A 260 8.75 20.54 -6.98
N ARG A 261 9.34 19.35 -6.87
CA ARG A 261 10.44 19.06 -5.92
C ARG A 261 11.82 19.19 -6.56
N SER A 262 11.91 19.27 -7.89
CA SER A 262 13.18 19.39 -8.61
C SER A 262 13.01 20.06 -9.98
N THR A 263 13.71 21.19 -10.18
CA THR A 263 13.74 21.94 -11.46
C THR A 263 14.81 21.45 -12.45
N ARG A 264 15.48 20.33 -12.16
CA ARG A 264 16.68 19.90 -12.90
C ARG A 264 16.41 19.45 -14.35
N LYS A 265 15.17 19.11 -14.71
CA LYS A 265 14.80 18.63 -16.05
C LYS A 265 13.49 19.26 -16.54
N PRO A 266 13.33 19.40 -17.88
CA PRO A 266 12.05 19.75 -18.47
C PRO A 266 10.97 18.72 -18.09
N PRO A 267 9.75 19.15 -17.73
CA PRO A 267 8.65 18.24 -17.35
C PRO A 267 8.36 17.14 -18.37
N LEU A 268 8.51 17.42 -19.67
CA LEU A 268 8.32 16.44 -20.74
C LEU A 268 9.34 15.28 -20.67
N GLU A 269 10.62 15.57 -20.46
CA GLU A 269 11.64 14.52 -20.32
C GLU A 269 11.39 13.63 -19.10
N LEU A 270 10.92 14.25 -18.01
CA LEU A 270 10.58 13.54 -16.78
C LEU A 270 9.36 12.63 -16.98
N PHE A 271 8.32 13.13 -17.65
CA PHE A 271 7.15 12.34 -18.02
C PHE A 271 7.54 11.15 -18.90
N ARG A 272 8.37 11.37 -19.93
CA ARG A 272 8.88 10.30 -20.79
C ARG A 272 9.61 9.21 -19.98
N ALA A 273 10.55 9.60 -19.12
CA ALA A 273 11.31 8.66 -18.30
C ALA A 273 10.42 7.89 -17.30
N ILE A 274 9.39 8.54 -16.75
CA ILE A 274 8.41 7.88 -15.86
C ILE A 274 7.55 6.90 -16.64
N LEU A 275 7.07 7.27 -17.83
CA LEU A 275 6.26 6.39 -18.67
C LEU A 275 7.06 5.17 -19.13
N GLU A 276 8.33 5.33 -19.51
CA GLU A 276 9.25 4.22 -19.80
C GLU A 276 9.40 3.28 -18.60
N ARG A 277 9.58 3.83 -17.40
CA ARG A 277 9.64 3.04 -16.16
C ARG A 277 8.34 2.29 -15.89
N TYR A 278 7.20 2.95 -16.09
CA TYR A 278 5.88 2.35 -15.86
C TYR A 278 5.65 1.17 -16.80
N LEU A 279 5.93 1.35 -18.09
CA LEU A 279 5.83 0.29 -19.09
C LEU A 279 6.76 -0.89 -18.75
N PHE A 280 8.02 -0.62 -18.41
CA PHE A 280 8.94 -1.68 -17.99
C PHE A 280 8.45 -2.47 -16.78
N VAL A 281 7.92 -1.77 -15.76
CA VAL A 281 7.37 -2.42 -14.56
C VAL A 281 6.21 -3.33 -14.92
N ALA A 282 5.26 -2.83 -15.73
CA ALA A 282 4.09 -3.59 -16.16
C ALA A 282 4.47 -4.78 -17.06
N GLU A 283 5.36 -4.58 -18.04
CA GLU A 283 5.84 -5.65 -18.93
C GLU A 283 6.56 -6.75 -18.14
N LYS A 284 7.41 -6.37 -17.17
CA LYS A 284 8.15 -7.33 -16.33
C LYS A 284 7.19 -8.22 -15.55
N ILE A 285 6.22 -7.64 -14.86
CA ILE A 285 5.27 -8.44 -14.07
C ILE A 285 4.34 -9.26 -14.95
N GLN A 286 3.85 -8.70 -16.06
CA GLN A 286 3.00 -9.43 -17.01
C GLN A 286 3.72 -10.63 -17.65
N THR A 287 5.05 -10.54 -17.85
CA THR A 287 5.87 -11.68 -18.31
C THR A 287 5.89 -12.81 -17.27
N VAL A 288 6.01 -12.47 -15.98
CA VAL A 288 6.01 -13.48 -14.90
C VAL A 288 4.61 -14.05 -14.67
N LEU A 289 3.56 -13.27 -14.91
CA LEU A 289 2.17 -13.69 -14.79
C LEU A 289 1.66 -14.46 -16.02
N HIS A 290 2.43 -14.50 -17.11
CA HIS A 290 1.99 -15.13 -18.35
C HIS A 290 1.68 -16.62 -18.16
N GLY A 291 0.46 -17.03 -18.51
CA GLY A 291 -0.04 -18.40 -18.33
C GLY A 291 -0.59 -18.71 -16.93
N VAL A 292 -0.50 -17.78 -15.98
CA VAL A 292 -1.06 -17.90 -14.62
C VAL A 292 -1.96 -16.72 -14.26
N GLU A 293 -2.43 -15.95 -15.24
CA GLU A 293 -3.29 -14.78 -15.03
C GLU A 293 -4.62 -15.16 -14.35
N GLY A 294 -5.10 -16.40 -14.56
CA GLY A 294 -6.28 -16.95 -13.91
C GLY A 294 -6.12 -17.21 -12.42
N ASP A 295 -4.89 -17.23 -11.89
CA ASP A 295 -4.62 -17.38 -10.46
C ASP A 295 -4.80 -16.07 -9.68
N LEU A 296 -4.93 -14.94 -10.38
CA LEU A 296 -5.00 -13.62 -9.76
C LEU A 296 -6.33 -13.40 -9.07
N GLY A 297 -6.23 -12.78 -7.90
CA GLY A 297 -7.37 -12.37 -7.10
C GLY A 297 -8.01 -11.09 -7.62
N ALA A 298 -9.29 -10.87 -7.31
CA ALA A 298 -9.99 -9.64 -7.64
C ALA A 298 -9.87 -8.59 -6.53
N ALA A 299 -9.67 -7.33 -6.88
CA ALA A 299 -9.70 -6.22 -5.92
C ALA A 299 -10.89 -5.28 -6.17
N THR A 300 -11.57 -4.89 -5.09
CA THR A 300 -12.63 -3.88 -5.09
C THR A 300 -12.14 -2.69 -4.28
N LEU A 301 -11.89 -1.56 -4.95
CA LEU A 301 -11.29 -0.37 -4.35
C LEU A 301 -12.26 0.80 -4.34
N THR A 302 -12.61 1.28 -3.16
CA THR A 302 -13.65 2.30 -2.95
C THR A 302 -13.10 3.51 -2.20
N GLU A 303 -13.62 4.69 -2.55
CA GLU A 303 -13.48 5.86 -1.69
C GLU A 303 -14.43 5.69 -0.49
N GLY A 304 -13.95 5.91 0.72
CA GLY A 304 -14.77 5.75 1.92
C GLY A 304 -14.06 6.06 3.23
N ASP A 305 -14.87 6.21 4.28
CA ASP A 305 -14.38 6.47 5.65
C ASP A 305 -14.14 5.14 6.38
N ALA A 306 -12.91 4.91 6.84
CA ALA A 306 -12.52 3.71 7.60
C ALA A 306 -13.30 3.54 8.91
N ARG A 307 -13.89 4.62 9.44
CA ARG A 307 -14.73 4.61 10.64
C ARG A 307 -16.15 4.12 10.36
N LYS A 308 -16.52 3.94 9.08
CA LYS A 308 -17.83 3.46 8.65
C LYS A 308 -17.73 2.75 7.29
N LEU A 309 -17.40 1.46 7.33
CA LEU A 309 -17.22 0.62 6.15
C LEU A 309 -18.57 0.18 5.56
N SER A 310 -18.72 0.33 4.24
CA SER A 310 -19.86 -0.25 3.50
C SER A 310 -19.57 -1.70 3.11
N ILE A 311 -19.28 -2.53 4.13
CA ILE A 311 -18.93 -3.94 4.02
C ILE A 311 -19.76 -4.72 5.04
N ASP A 312 -20.26 -5.90 4.66
CA ASP A 312 -21.12 -6.73 5.49
C ASP A 312 -20.39 -7.27 6.75
N ASP A 313 -21.15 -7.51 7.80
CA ASP A 313 -20.66 -8.12 9.04
C ASP A 313 -20.05 -9.50 8.76
N ALA A 314 -18.96 -9.82 9.46
CA ALA A 314 -18.29 -11.13 9.38
C ALA A 314 -18.06 -11.65 7.93
N SER A 315 -17.71 -10.75 7.01
CA SER A 315 -17.56 -11.04 5.58
C SER A 315 -16.10 -11.16 5.11
N VAL A 316 -15.13 -10.73 5.92
CA VAL A 316 -13.70 -10.77 5.56
C VAL A 316 -12.92 -11.81 6.37
N ASP A 317 -11.91 -12.40 5.74
CA ASP A 317 -11.07 -13.48 6.30
C ASP A 317 -9.78 -12.94 6.95
N GLY A 318 -9.36 -11.73 6.61
CA GLY A 318 -8.23 -11.06 7.25
C GLY A 318 -8.24 -9.55 7.00
N ILE A 319 -7.67 -8.80 7.94
CA ILE A 319 -7.50 -7.35 7.81
C ILE A 319 -6.01 -7.01 7.95
N ILE A 320 -5.47 -6.16 7.08
CA ILE A 320 -4.10 -5.65 7.18
C ILE A 320 -4.12 -4.16 6.86
N PHE A 321 -3.62 -3.32 7.76
CA PHE A 321 -3.47 -1.89 7.49
C PHE A 321 -2.42 -1.23 8.37
N SER A 322 -2.00 -0.04 7.95
CA SER A 322 -1.15 0.85 8.72
C SER A 322 -1.90 2.16 8.89
N PRO A 323 -2.36 2.50 10.10
CA PRO A 323 -3.05 3.76 10.31
C PRO A 323 -2.09 4.93 10.03
N PRO A 324 -2.60 6.09 9.60
CA PRO A 324 -1.76 7.25 9.38
C PRO A 324 -0.98 7.55 10.67
N TYR A 325 0.34 7.64 10.56
CA TYR A 325 1.24 7.83 11.69
C TYR A 325 0.95 9.20 12.34
N SER A 326 0.10 9.16 13.37
CA SER A 326 -0.32 10.25 14.28
C SER A 326 0.39 11.60 14.01
N PHE A 327 -0.22 12.46 13.20
CA PHE A 327 0.19 13.85 12.92
C PHE A 327 1.62 14.05 12.37
N ALA A 328 2.34 12.98 12.04
CA ALA A 328 3.71 13.06 11.56
C ALA A 328 3.77 13.43 10.06
N ILE A 329 2.73 13.09 9.31
CA ILE A 329 2.65 13.32 7.87
C ILE A 329 1.33 14.04 7.57
N ASP A 330 1.43 15.22 6.96
CA ASP A 330 0.28 15.90 6.38
C ASP A 330 0.02 15.35 4.98
N TYR A 331 -0.83 14.34 4.88
CA TYR A 331 -1.16 13.70 3.60
C TYR A 331 -1.93 14.65 2.67
N LEU A 332 -2.76 15.56 3.21
CA LEU A 332 -3.49 16.54 2.41
C LEU A 332 -2.55 17.51 1.73
N ASP A 333 -1.59 18.07 2.48
CA ASP A 333 -0.61 18.99 1.91
C ASP A 333 0.31 18.30 0.91
N ASN A 334 0.73 17.06 1.20
CA ASN A 334 1.60 16.31 0.29
C ASN A 334 0.91 15.95 -1.05
N ASP A 335 -0.39 15.68 -1.02
CA ASP A 335 -1.18 15.28 -2.19
C ASP A 335 -2.04 16.42 -2.75
N ALA A 336 -1.88 17.65 -2.25
CA ALA A 336 -2.76 18.78 -2.57
C ALA A 336 -2.90 19.03 -4.07
N PHE A 337 -1.81 18.93 -4.83
CA PHE A 337 -1.85 19.08 -6.30
C PHE A 337 -2.78 18.03 -6.95
N HIS A 338 -2.61 16.77 -6.56
CA HIS A 338 -3.37 15.64 -7.09
C HIS A 338 -4.84 15.69 -6.69
N LEU A 339 -5.11 16.02 -5.43
CA LEU A 339 -6.47 16.17 -4.88
C LEU A 339 -7.22 17.32 -5.54
N ASN A 340 -6.56 18.46 -5.75
CA ASN A 340 -7.16 19.60 -6.45
C ASN A 340 -7.54 19.26 -7.89
N TYR A 341 -6.69 18.52 -8.61
CA TYR A 341 -7.00 18.05 -9.96
C TYR A 341 -8.23 17.12 -9.98
N LEU A 342 -8.32 16.20 -9.02
CA LEU A 342 -9.46 15.30 -8.90
C LEU A 342 -10.74 15.98 -8.38
N GLY A 343 -10.70 17.28 -8.08
CA GLY A 343 -11.84 18.03 -7.57
C GLY A 343 -12.22 17.64 -6.13
N ALA A 344 -11.28 17.10 -5.36
CA ALA A 344 -11.53 16.67 -4.00
C ALA A 344 -11.77 17.88 -3.07
N ASP A 345 -12.74 17.75 -2.17
CA ASP A 345 -12.99 18.76 -1.14
C ASP A 345 -12.03 18.54 0.04
N ALA A 346 -10.97 19.35 0.10
CA ALA A 346 -9.97 19.29 1.18
C ALA A 346 -10.60 19.51 2.57
N ALA A 347 -11.67 20.30 2.69
CA ALA A 347 -12.33 20.54 3.97
C ALA A 347 -13.12 19.30 4.43
N GLU A 348 -13.70 18.55 3.49
CA GLU A 348 -14.35 17.28 3.81
C GLU A 348 -13.34 16.19 4.13
N LEU A 349 -12.27 16.07 3.32
CA LEU A 349 -11.18 15.13 3.60
C LEU A 349 -10.55 15.36 4.99
N HIS A 350 -10.38 16.62 5.41
CA HIS A 350 -9.89 16.94 6.75
C HIS A 350 -10.81 16.41 7.87
N LYS A 351 -12.11 16.22 7.62
CA LYS A 351 -13.05 15.66 8.62
C LYS A 351 -13.03 14.13 8.63
N ILE A 352 -12.84 13.51 7.47
CA ILE A 352 -12.95 12.06 7.32
C ILE A 352 -11.63 11.32 7.46
N MET A 353 -10.50 11.95 7.14
CA MET A 353 -9.18 11.35 7.29
C MET A 353 -8.76 11.32 8.75
N VAL A 354 -8.38 10.13 9.21
CA VAL A 354 -7.89 9.88 10.56
C VAL A 354 -6.63 10.70 10.83
N GLY A 355 -6.60 11.38 11.96
CA GLY A 355 -5.42 12.12 12.41
C GLY A 355 -5.22 13.52 11.83
N LEU A 356 -6.21 14.09 11.13
CA LEU A 356 -6.14 15.48 10.67
C LEU A 356 -6.93 16.47 11.54
N ARG A 357 -7.94 15.98 12.28
CA ARG A 357 -8.79 16.81 13.17
C ARG A 357 -8.01 17.34 14.38
N GLY A 358 -8.35 18.54 14.84
CA GLY A 358 -7.76 19.19 16.03
C GLY A 358 -6.75 20.30 15.72
N ARG A 359 -6.66 21.32 16.59
CA ARG A 359 -5.77 22.48 16.41
C ARG A 359 -4.46 22.31 17.17
N SER A 360 -4.56 21.88 18.43
CA SER A 360 -3.41 21.54 19.26
C SER A 360 -2.98 20.08 19.09
N LEU A 361 -1.75 19.75 19.47
CA LEU A 361 -1.24 18.37 19.41
C LEU A 361 -2.04 17.43 20.34
N GLY A 362 -2.52 17.93 21.48
CA GLY A 362 -3.36 17.17 22.41
C GLY A 362 -4.74 16.87 21.87
N GLU A 363 -5.43 17.86 21.29
CA GLU A 363 -6.72 17.66 20.61
C GLU A 363 -6.59 16.66 19.45
N LYS A 364 -5.55 16.86 18.64
CA LYS A 364 -5.17 15.97 17.55
C LYS A 364 -5.13 14.52 18.04
N PHE A 365 -4.33 14.25 19.07
CA PHE A 365 -4.20 12.91 19.64
C PHE A 365 -5.50 12.36 20.23
N ALA A 366 -6.32 13.20 20.87
CA ALA A 366 -7.63 12.80 21.37
C ALA A 366 -8.56 12.34 20.23
N PHE A 367 -8.66 13.13 19.14
CA PHE A 367 -9.45 12.77 17.97
C PHE A 367 -8.91 11.52 17.26
N TYR A 368 -7.60 11.34 17.20
CA TYR A 368 -7.01 10.13 16.64
C TYR A 368 -7.41 8.89 17.44
N LYS A 369 -7.40 8.93 18.78
CA LYS A 369 -7.87 7.81 19.60
C LYS A 369 -9.37 7.55 19.40
N GLU A 370 -10.17 8.59 19.24
CA GLU A 370 -11.59 8.46 18.92
C GLU A 370 -11.79 7.77 17.56
N ASP A 371 -11.12 8.28 16.52
CA ASP A 371 -11.16 7.76 15.15
C ASP A 371 -10.69 6.31 15.09
N MET A 372 -9.54 5.99 15.69
CA MET A 372 -9.03 4.62 15.77
C MET A 372 -9.94 3.71 16.58
N GLY A 373 -10.65 4.23 17.59
CA GLY A 373 -11.67 3.48 18.30
C GLY A 373 -12.81 3.04 17.39
N MET A 374 -13.28 3.93 16.51
CA MET A 374 -14.31 3.60 15.52
C MET A 374 -13.80 2.64 14.44
N VAL A 375 -12.56 2.84 13.95
CA VAL A 375 -11.92 1.94 12.99
C VAL A 375 -11.79 0.52 13.55
N LEU A 376 -11.32 0.38 14.80
CA LEU A 376 -11.19 -0.93 15.46
C LEU A 376 -12.55 -1.61 15.63
N SER A 377 -13.60 -0.84 15.93
CA SER A 377 -14.98 -1.35 15.98
C SER A 377 -15.44 -1.87 14.62
N GLU A 378 -15.19 -1.13 13.53
CA GLU A 378 -15.53 -1.57 12.18
C GLU A 378 -14.72 -2.78 11.74
N CYS A 379 -13.41 -2.82 12.02
CA CYS A 379 -12.57 -3.98 11.79
C CYS A 379 -13.12 -5.21 12.51
N ALA A 380 -13.49 -5.07 13.79
CA ALA A 380 -14.09 -6.15 14.56
C ALA A 380 -15.44 -6.58 13.97
N ARG A 381 -16.29 -5.65 13.50
CA ARG A 381 -17.59 -5.95 12.90
C ARG A 381 -17.46 -6.79 11.63
N VAL A 382 -16.61 -6.38 10.68
CA VAL A 382 -16.51 -7.02 9.36
C VAL A 382 -15.66 -8.30 9.36
N LEU A 383 -14.73 -8.45 10.30
CA LEU A 383 -13.87 -9.63 10.40
C LEU A 383 -14.65 -10.86 10.87
N ARG A 384 -14.41 -12.02 10.26
CA ARG A 384 -14.97 -13.29 10.74
C ARG A 384 -14.40 -13.68 12.11
N PRO A 385 -15.16 -14.39 12.98
CA PRO A 385 -14.62 -14.92 14.23
C PRO A 385 -13.35 -15.75 14.01
N GLN A 386 -12.43 -15.72 14.97
CA GLN A 386 -11.16 -16.46 14.96
C GLN A 386 -10.16 -16.06 13.86
N ARG A 387 -10.50 -15.09 13.00
CA ARG A 387 -9.60 -14.49 12.01
C ARG A 387 -8.78 -13.34 12.58
N LEU A 388 -7.76 -12.94 11.83
CA LEU A 388 -6.75 -11.98 12.28
C LEU A 388 -6.94 -10.59 11.66
N CYS A 389 -6.65 -9.58 12.47
CA CYS A 389 -6.49 -8.18 12.12
C CYS A 389 -5.04 -7.78 12.43
N THR A 390 -4.29 -7.42 11.40
CA THR A 390 -2.89 -7.03 11.50
C THR A 390 -2.74 -5.53 11.36
N ILE A 391 -2.15 -4.89 12.38
CA ILE A 391 -1.92 -3.44 12.41
C ILE A 391 -0.42 -3.17 12.45
N VAL A 392 0.09 -2.41 11.48
CA VAL A 392 1.49 -1.96 11.49
C VAL A 392 1.55 -0.50 11.89
N VAL A 393 2.19 -0.23 13.02
CA VAL A 393 2.17 1.10 13.64
C VAL A 393 3.54 1.46 14.21
N GLY A 394 3.95 2.70 13.98
CA GLY A 394 5.17 3.29 14.53
C GLY A 394 4.80 4.32 15.60
N THR A 395 5.68 4.49 16.57
CA THR A 395 5.49 5.47 17.64
C THR A 395 6.47 6.63 17.47
N ASN A 396 5.95 7.86 17.43
CA ASN A 396 6.77 9.07 17.49
C ASN A 396 6.85 9.58 18.93
N ASN A 397 7.79 9.03 19.70
CA ASN A 397 7.93 9.32 21.13
C ASN A 397 8.10 10.81 21.41
N ASN A 398 8.81 11.55 20.55
CA ASN A 398 9.03 12.99 20.73
C ASN A 398 7.76 13.84 20.58
N GLN A 399 6.80 13.38 19.77
CA GLN A 399 5.51 14.07 19.64
C GLN A 399 4.58 13.68 20.79
N LEU A 400 4.50 12.39 21.11
CA LEU A 400 3.63 11.89 22.17
C LEU A 400 4.07 12.33 23.56
N SER A 401 5.37 12.48 23.83
CA SER A 401 5.89 13.02 25.08
C SER A 401 5.33 14.42 25.38
N LYS A 402 5.27 15.28 24.36
CA LYS A 402 4.67 16.63 24.45
C LYS A 402 3.17 16.60 24.69
N VAL A 403 2.47 15.61 24.14
CA VAL A 403 1.02 15.45 24.34
C VAL A 403 0.71 14.98 25.75
N LEU A 404 1.47 14.00 26.24
CA LEU A 404 1.22 13.34 27.51
C LEU A 404 1.90 14.03 28.70
N GLY A 405 2.82 14.97 28.43
CA GLY A 405 3.57 15.67 29.48
C GLY A 405 4.58 14.77 30.20
N VAL A 406 5.13 13.76 29.51
CA VAL A 406 6.09 12.78 30.05
C VAL A 406 7.42 12.82 29.27
N SER A 407 8.47 12.18 29.78
CA SER A 407 9.73 12.02 29.02
C SER A 407 9.50 11.17 27.76
N PRO A 408 10.23 11.39 26.64
CA PRO A 408 10.18 10.50 25.47
C PRO A 408 10.42 9.02 25.77
N ASP A 409 11.17 8.71 26.83
CA ASP A 409 11.46 7.35 27.26
C ASP A 409 10.30 6.71 28.04
N ASP A 410 9.39 7.53 28.59
CA ASP A 410 8.23 7.11 29.39
C ASP A 410 6.92 7.10 28.58
N VAL A 411 6.98 7.38 27.29
CA VAL A 411 5.80 7.42 26.40
C VAL A 411 5.24 6.01 26.22
N PRO A 412 3.96 5.76 26.55
CA PRO A 412 3.28 4.53 26.16
C PRO A 412 3.28 4.41 24.63
N GLY A 413 3.67 3.24 24.13
CA GLY A 413 3.70 2.98 22.71
C GLY A 413 2.33 3.16 22.08
N LEU A 414 2.26 3.70 20.86
CA LEU A 414 0.99 3.77 20.13
C LEU A 414 0.43 2.36 19.89
N HIS A 415 1.32 1.38 19.76
CA HIS A 415 0.98 -0.03 19.68
C HIS A 415 0.25 -0.54 20.94
N ASP A 416 0.75 -0.24 22.14
CA ASP A 416 0.12 -0.64 23.40
C ASP A 416 -1.27 -0.02 23.56
N ILE A 417 -1.39 1.27 23.22
CA ILE A 417 -2.67 1.98 23.24
C ILE A 417 -3.68 1.32 22.30
N LEU A 418 -3.26 0.97 21.08
CA LEU A 418 -4.12 0.29 20.11
C LEU A 418 -4.53 -1.11 20.57
N VAL A 419 -3.62 -1.87 21.20
CA VAL A 419 -3.94 -3.18 21.79
C VAL A 419 -5.00 -3.06 22.87
N GLU A 420 -4.83 -2.13 23.82
CA GLU A 420 -5.81 -1.90 24.89
C GLU A 420 -7.17 -1.45 24.33
N MET A 421 -7.17 -0.59 23.32
CA MET A 421 -8.40 -0.15 22.65
C MET A 421 -9.10 -1.30 21.91
N ALA A 422 -8.33 -2.18 21.25
CA ALA A 422 -8.82 -3.30 20.45
C ALA A 422 -9.54 -4.35 21.31
N LYS A 423 -9.08 -4.58 22.56
CA LYS A 423 -9.72 -5.50 23.52
C LYS A 423 -11.21 -5.20 23.74
N ARG A 424 -11.59 -3.91 23.74
CA ARG A 424 -12.99 -3.47 23.94
C ARG A 424 -13.93 -3.96 22.83
N TYR A 425 -13.39 -4.35 21.68
CA TYR A 425 -14.12 -4.82 20.51
C TYR A 425 -13.89 -6.31 20.22
N GLY A 426 -13.34 -7.07 21.18
CA GLY A 426 -13.09 -8.50 21.02
C GLY A 426 -11.89 -8.83 20.12
N LEU A 427 -10.99 -7.87 19.88
CA LEU A 427 -9.73 -8.10 19.18
C LEU A 427 -8.61 -8.30 20.22
N VAL A 428 -8.08 -9.52 20.31
CA VAL A 428 -7.12 -9.94 21.32
C VAL A 428 -5.74 -10.11 20.69
N LEU A 429 -4.71 -9.52 21.30
CA LEU A 429 -3.33 -9.67 20.83
C LEU A 429 -2.86 -11.11 20.94
N VAL A 430 -2.45 -11.66 19.79
CA VAL A 430 -1.79 -12.97 19.70
C VAL A 430 -0.28 -12.80 19.67
N ARG A 431 0.21 -11.81 18.91
CA ARG A 431 1.65 -11.60 18.73
C ARG A 431 1.98 -10.15 18.39
N THR A 432 3.14 -9.71 18.87
CA THR A 432 3.80 -8.47 18.42
C THR A 432 5.14 -8.83 17.78
N MET A 433 5.43 -8.25 16.62
CA MET A 433 6.77 -8.26 16.01
C MET A 433 7.27 -6.83 15.88
N THR A 434 8.59 -6.63 15.93
CA THR A 434 9.20 -5.30 15.88
C THR A 434 10.19 -5.21 14.73
N ARG A 435 10.24 -4.05 14.08
CA ARG A 435 11.22 -3.73 13.02
C ARG A 435 11.87 -2.37 13.28
N SER A 436 13.19 -2.32 13.15
CA SER A 436 13.94 -1.07 13.12
C SER A 436 13.68 -0.26 11.84
N ILE A 437 13.51 1.06 12.00
CA ILE A 437 13.45 2.01 10.89
C ILE A 437 14.84 2.62 10.69
N LEU A 438 15.51 2.21 9.62
CA LEU A 438 16.85 2.68 9.29
C LEU A 438 16.82 4.15 8.82
N GLY A 439 17.74 4.97 9.34
CA GLY A 439 17.96 6.35 8.90
C GLY A 439 18.03 7.35 10.05
N ILE A 440 19.15 8.08 10.14
CA ILE A 440 19.46 9.00 11.26
C ILE A 440 18.39 10.10 11.40
N SER A 441 17.84 10.59 10.28
CA SER A 441 16.84 11.67 10.22
C SER A 441 15.40 11.22 10.53
N ASN A 442 15.14 9.92 10.69
CA ASN A 442 13.79 9.44 10.98
C ASN A 442 13.43 9.70 12.45
N THR A 443 12.28 10.33 12.68
CA THR A 443 11.76 10.61 14.02
C THR A 443 11.20 9.35 14.69
N MET A 444 10.67 8.42 13.89
CA MET A 444 10.30 7.08 14.33
C MET A 444 11.48 6.13 14.15
N ARG A 445 11.83 5.41 15.23
CA ARG A 445 12.94 4.45 15.24
C ARG A 445 12.49 3.02 15.06
N ARG A 446 11.24 2.71 15.42
CA ARG A 446 10.66 1.37 15.35
C ARG A 446 9.24 1.39 14.79
N GLU A 447 8.90 0.32 14.10
CA GLU A 447 7.55 -0.08 13.74
C GLU A 447 7.21 -1.39 14.45
N HIS A 448 5.97 -1.51 14.89
CA HIS A 448 5.42 -2.70 15.51
C HIS A 448 4.33 -3.29 14.62
N ILE A 449 4.32 -4.59 14.51
CA ILE A 449 3.34 -5.38 13.76
C ILE A 449 2.53 -6.14 14.80
N LEU A 450 1.26 -5.78 14.93
CA LEU A 450 0.33 -6.36 15.90
C LEU A 450 -0.57 -7.35 15.19
N LEU A 451 -0.56 -8.62 15.60
CA LEU A 451 -1.50 -9.63 15.12
C LEU A 451 -2.58 -9.81 16.19
N LEU A 452 -3.78 -9.31 15.89
CA LEU A 452 -4.95 -9.35 16.79
C LEU A 452 -5.95 -10.38 16.26
N GLN A 453 -6.38 -11.34 17.07
CA GLN A 453 -7.42 -12.30 16.72
C GLN A 453 -8.79 -11.83 17.21
N LYS A 454 -9.81 -11.95 16.35
CA LYS A 454 -11.19 -11.74 16.78
C LYS A 454 -11.68 -12.93 17.60
N SER A 455 -12.15 -12.66 18.81
CA SER A 455 -12.79 -13.63 19.71
C SER A 455 -14.00 -14.32 19.06
#